data_AF-A0A165BH61-F1
#
_entry.id   AF-A0A165BH61-F1
#
_cell.length_a   1.000
_cell.length_b   1.000
_cell.length_c   1.000
_cell.angle_alpha   90.00
_cell.angle_beta   90.00
_cell.angle_gamma   90.00
#
_symmetry.space_group_name_H-M   'P 1'
#
loop_
_entity.id
_entity.type
_entity.pdbx_description
1 polymer ?
#
loop_
_entity_poly.entity_id
_entity_poly.type
_entity_poly.pdbx_seq_one_letter_code
_entity_poly.pdbx_strand_id
1 'polypeptide(L)'
;MIVDKKPVTSDPPPYTSESGGAGPSTSTTTRTSPPEIAHCNLLCVERSNEKVNGSYVVDPSIAIPEQFLQPLREDEIADDGRRANLRLLSTDGRIDADVWLLDRSSEPDSKHPTPNRLVFQSTHGAVDIRLHDLGYKAPCNITVGSTYGATTVQLPRDYVGKVNIHYKHGSVAPLSPRVAMLSDVNGERKCFVGDLHSIGEDGWTGSSIDITSQHGKIKVTFAGDPAETKNTSSSGGVWSWLSGSRPPAPSSASSTPTTAGTSVR
;
A
#
# COMPACT_ATOMS: atom_id res chain seq x y z
N MET A 1 -17.53 -70.51 -42.15
CA MET A 1 -18.65 -69.58 -41.88
C MET A 1 -18.31 -68.78 -40.64
N ILE A 2 -17.83 -67.56 -40.83
CA ILE A 2 -17.49 -66.63 -39.73
C ILE A 2 -18.60 -65.59 -39.75
N VAL A 3 -19.31 -65.47 -38.62
CA VAL A 3 -20.44 -64.56 -38.45
C VAL A 3 -19.87 -63.22 -37.97
N ASP A 4 -19.86 -62.22 -38.85
CA ASP A 4 -19.53 -60.83 -38.52
C ASP A 4 -20.57 -60.25 -37.57
N LYS A 5 -20.14 -59.90 -36.36
CA LYS A 5 -20.97 -59.23 -35.34
C LYS A 5 -20.66 -57.73 -35.38
N LYS A 6 -21.54 -56.98 -36.03
CA LYS A 6 -21.50 -55.52 -36.15
C LYS A 6 -21.58 -54.87 -34.75
N PRO A 7 -20.72 -53.89 -34.39
CA PRO A 7 -20.88 -53.14 -33.14
C PRO A 7 -22.05 -52.17 -33.26
N VAL A 8 -22.89 -52.15 -32.22
CA VAL A 8 -24.02 -51.23 -32.07
C VAL A 8 -23.47 -49.85 -31.69
N THR A 9 -23.66 -48.89 -32.60
CA THR A 9 -23.37 -47.48 -32.38
C THR A 9 -24.38 -46.92 -31.39
N SER A 10 -23.96 -46.71 -30.14
CA SER A 10 -24.73 -45.94 -29.16
C SER A 10 -24.48 -44.46 -29.40
N ASP A 11 -25.47 -43.75 -29.93
CA ASP A 11 -25.41 -42.29 -30.01
C ASP A 11 -25.32 -41.70 -28.59
N PRO A 12 -24.39 -40.76 -28.32
CA PRO A 12 -24.33 -40.08 -27.04
C PRO A 12 -25.58 -39.19 -26.86
N PRO A 13 -26.04 -38.98 -25.61
CA PRO A 13 -27.22 -38.17 -25.34
C PRO A 13 -27.04 -36.71 -25.83
N PRO A 14 -28.12 -36.05 -26.24
CA PRO A 14 -28.08 -34.67 -26.71
C PRO A 14 -27.64 -33.75 -25.58
N TYR A 15 -26.52 -33.05 -25.77
CA TYR A 15 -26.11 -31.96 -24.90
C TYR A 15 -27.09 -30.80 -25.09
N THR A 16 -27.91 -30.55 -24.08
CA THR A 16 -28.63 -29.28 -23.94
C THR A 16 -27.62 -28.17 -23.73
N SER A 17 -27.45 -27.31 -24.74
CA SER A 17 -26.77 -26.04 -24.59
C SER A 17 -27.63 -25.13 -23.70
N GLU A 18 -27.42 -25.22 -22.38
CA GLU A 18 -27.90 -24.20 -21.45
C GLU A 18 -27.18 -22.89 -21.79
N SER A 19 -27.89 -22.04 -22.53
CA SER A 19 -27.58 -20.62 -22.71
C SER A 19 -27.76 -19.89 -21.38
N GLY A 20 -26.91 -20.22 -20.40
CA GLY A 20 -26.70 -19.43 -19.20
C GLY A 20 -25.88 -18.21 -19.57
N GLY A 21 -26.56 -17.09 -19.83
CA GLY A 21 -25.94 -15.80 -20.05
C GLY A 21 -25.16 -15.34 -18.83
N ALA A 22 -23.89 -15.74 -18.74
CA ALA A 22 -22.90 -15.00 -17.99
C ALA A 22 -22.33 -13.96 -18.95
N GLY A 23 -23.00 -12.82 -19.06
CA GLY A 23 -22.39 -11.64 -19.65
C GLY A 23 -21.04 -11.39 -18.97
N PRO A 24 -19.99 -10.99 -19.71
CA PRO A 24 -18.74 -10.62 -19.07
C PRO A 24 -19.05 -9.49 -18.08
N SER A 25 -18.92 -9.77 -16.79
CA SER A 25 -18.90 -8.74 -15.76
C SER A 25 -17.69 -7.86 -16.04
N THR A 26 -17.89 -6.85 -16.89
CA THR A 26 -16.99 -5.73 -17.03
C THR A 26 -16.93 -5.09 -15.66
N SER A 27 -15.89 -5.42 -14.89
CA SER A 27 -15.55 -4.72 -13.66
C SER A 27 -15.17 -3.30 -14.06
N THR A 28 -16.16 -2.43 -14.17
CA THR A 28 -15.97 -0.99 -14.29
C THR A 28 -15.18 -0.55 -13.07
N THR A 29 -13.92 -0.22 -13.27
CA THR A 29 -13.06 0.45 -12.30
C THR A 29 -13.72 1.77 -11.94
N THR A 30 -14.44 1.80 -10.81
CA THR A 30 -15.01 3.04 -10.27
C THR A 30 -13.87 3.91 -9.79
N ARG A 31 -13.51 4.92 -10.57
CA ARG A 31 -12.60 6.00 -10.13
C ARG A 31 -13.24 6.69 -8.93
N THR A 32 -12.47 6.86 -7.86
CA THR A 32 -12.92 7.58 -6.68
C THR A 32 -12.89 9.07 -7.00
N SER A 33 -14.05 9.73 -7.02
CA SER A 33 -14.11 11.18 -7.19
C SER A 33 -13.31 11.87 -6.07
N PRO A 34 -12.52 12.91 -6.38
CA PRO A 34 -11.81 13.66 -5.35
C PRO A 34 -12.80 14.29 -4.36
N PRO A 35 -12.43 14.40 -3.07
CA PRO A 35 -13.26 15.05 -2.07
C PRO A 35 -13.39 16.56 -2.33
N GLU A 36 -14.49 17.17 -1.88
CA GLU A 36 -14.72 18.62 -1.96
C GLU A 36 -13.92 19.36 -0.87
N ILE A 37 -12.60 19.39 -1.04
CA ILE A 37 -11.65 20.08 -0.16
C ILE A 37 -10.79 21.07 -0.96
N ALA A 38 -10.07 21.94 -0.27
CA ALA A 38 -9.16 22.89 -0.92
C ALA A 38 -8.09 22.17 -1.74
N HIS A 39 -7.92 22.62 -2.98
CA HIS A 39 -6.86 22.12 -3.86
C HIS A 39 -5.52 22.78 -3.50
N CYS A 40 -4.43 22.07 -3.75
CA CYS A 40 -3.09 22.59 -3.50
C CYS A 40 -2.12 22.31 -4.66
N ASN A 41 -1.10 23.15 -4.75
CA ASN A 41 0.09 22.93 -5.57
C ASN A 41 1.29 23.47 -4.78
N LEU A 42 2.49 22.98 -5.06
CA LEU A 42 3.73 23.39 -4.41
C LEU A 42 3.65 23.43 -2.86
N LEU A 43 2.84 22.54 -2.26
CA LEU A 43 2.60 22.53 -0.82
C LEU A 43 3.71 21.78 -0.09
N CYS A 44 4.34 22.44 0.87
CA CYS A 44 5.32 21.83 1.78
C CYS A 44 4.81 21.85 3.22
N VAL A 45 4.71 20.68 3.84
CA VAL A 45 4.38 20.52 5.26
C VAL A 45 5.53 19.76 5.91
N GLU A 46 6.21 20.42 6.85
CA GLU A 46 7.33 19.86 7.59
C GLU A 46 7.05 19.94 9.10
N ARG A 47 7.13 18.80 9.79
CA ARG A 47 6.86 18.68 11.23
C ARG A 47 7.94 17.84 11.91
N SER A 48 8.56 18.31 12.98
CA SER A 48 9.58 17.49 13.66
C SER A 48 8.95 16.35 14.45
N ASN A 49 8.03 16.66 15.37
CA ASN A 49 7.51 15.68 16.34
C ASN A 49 6.01 15.39 16.19
N GLU A 50 5.36 16.03 15.22
CA GLU A 50 3.92 15.95 15.03
C GLU A 50 3.59 15.05 13.85
N LYS A 51 2.45 14.36 13.96
CA LYS A 51 1.91 13.55 12.87
C LYS A 51 1.42 14.46 11.74
N VAL A 52 1.65 14.05 10.50
CA VAL A 52 1.09 14.72 9.32
C VAL A 52 -0.04 13.85 8.78
N ASN A 53 -1.27 14.24 9.10
CA ASN A 53 -2.47 13.54 8.65
C ASN A 53 -3.30 14.45 7.76
N GLY A 54 -3.87 13.92 6.68
CA GLY A 54 -4.81 14.70 5.87
C GLY A 54 -5.18 14.09 4.54
N SER A 55 -6.11 14.76 3.87
CA SER A 55 -6.50 14.49 2.48
C SER A 55 -6.01 15.65 1.62
N TYR A 56 -5.42 15.36 0.46
CA TYR A 56 -4.80 16.35 -0.40
C TYR A 56 -5.28 16.15 -1.84
N VAL A 57 -5.85 17.21 -2.43
CA VAL A 57 -6.19 17.26 -3.85
C VAL A 57 -5.16 18.16 -4.55
N VAL A 58 -4.22 17.54 -5.25
CA VAL A 58 -3.13 18.24 -5.93
C VAL A 58 -3.62 18.68 -7.31
N ASP A 59 -3.55 19.98 -7.58
CA ASP A 59 -3.91 20.57 -8.87
C ASP A 59 -2.72 21.33 -9.46
N PRO A 60 -1.96 20.71 -10.39
CA PRO A 60 -0.77 21.32 -10.99
C PRO A 60 -1.03 22.61 -11.76
N SER A 61 -2.29 22.88 -12.15
CA SER A 61 -2.67 24.10 -12.88
C SER A 61 -2.69 25.35 -12.00
N ILE A 62 -2.65 25.20 -10.68
CA ILE A 62 -2.65 26.33 -9.75
C ILE A 62 -1.27 26.98 -9.76
N ALA A 63 -1.20 28.19 -10.32
CA ALA A 63 -0.03 29.05 -10.22
C ALA A 63 0.00 29.75 -8.85
N ILE A 64 1.09 29.58 -8.10
CA ILE A 64 1.29 30.23 -6.81
C ILE A 64 2.39 31.28 -6.95
N PRO A 65 2.12 32.55 -6.59
CA PRO A 65 3.14 33.60 -6.62
C PRO A 65 4.32 33.25 -5.72
N GLU A 66 5.55 33.50 -6.21
CA GLU A 66 6.79 33.11 -5.53
C GLU A 66 6.91 33.66 -4.10
N GLN A 67 6.34 34.83 -3.83
CA GLN A 67 6.30 35.45 -2.51
C GLN A 67 5.59 34.61 -1.43
N PHE A 68 4.72 33.68 -1.83
CA PHE A 68 4.04 32.75 -0.92
C PHE A 68 4.75 31.40 -0.81
N LEU A 69 5.79 31.16 -1.62
CA LEU A 69 6.55 29.94 -1.58
C LEU A 69 7.66 30.05 -0.54
N GLN A 70 7.86 28.97 0.21
CA GLN A 70 9.01 28.87 1.13
C GLN A 70 10.31 28.94 0.32
N PRO A 71 11.41 29.51 0.84
CA PRO A 71 12.70 29.47 0.14
C PRO A 71 13.08 28.05 -0.29
N LEU A 72 13.54 27.89 -1.55
CA LEU A 72 14.05 26.62 -2.04
C LEU A 72 15.28 26.22 -1.21
N ARG A 73 15.21 25.06 -0.56
CA ARG A 73 16.41 24.46 0.00
C ARG A 73 17.13 23.65 -1.08
N GLU A 74 18.45 23.53 -0.97
CA GLU A 74 19.25 22.77 -1.93
C GLU A 74 18.85 21.28 -1.96
N ASP A 75 18.36 20.73 -0.84
CA ASP A 75 17.84 19.36 -0.76
C ASP A 75 16.44 19.19 -1.39
N GLU A 76 15.73 20.29 -1.65
CA GLU A 76 14.38 20.27 -2.20
C GLU A 76 14.38 20.21 -3.74
N ILE A 77 15.41 20.78 -4.35
CA ILE A 77 15.53 20.91 -5.80
C ILE A 77 15.82 19.51 -6.37
N ALA A 78 14.88 18.99 -7.17
CA ALA A 78 15.16 17.81 -7.98
C ALA A 78 16.23 18.15 -9.04
N ASP A 79 16.81 17.13 -9.68
CA ASP A 79 17.82 17.31 -10.74
C ASP A 79 17.34 18.25 -11.87
N ASP A 80 16.03 18.42 -12.02
CA ASP A 80 15.39 19.30 -13.01
C ASP A 80 15.17 20.75 -12.53
N GLY A 81 15.59 21.11 -11.32
CA GLY A 81 15.43 22.46 -10.78
C GLY A 81 14.07 22.73 -10.13
N ARG A 82 13.17 21.74 -10.05
CA ARG A 82 11.75 21.98 -9.70
C ARG A 82 11.36 21.56 -8.29
N ARG A 83 10.40 22.31 -7.74
CA ARG A 83 9.70 21.99 -6.48
C ARG A 83 8.77 20.80 -6.66
N ALA A 84 8.56 20.04 -5.60
CA ALA A 84 7.50 19.06 -5.54
C ALA A 84 6.11 19.74 -5.50
N ASN A 85 5.11 19.16 -6.17
CA ASN A 85 3.72 19.62 -6.08
C ASN A 85 3.14 19.40 -4.68
N LEU A 86 3.58 18.33 -4.00
CA LEU A 86 3.26 18.02 -2.62
C LEU A 86 4.48 17.43 -1.92
N ARG A 87 4.86 18.00 -0.78
CA ARG A 87 5.96 17.53 0.07
C ARG A 87 5.49 17.44 1.52
N LEU A 88 5.41 16.23 2.06
CA LEU A 88 5.09 15.96 3.45
C LEU A 88 6.31 15.36 4.14
N LEU A 89 6.87 16.07 5.12
CA LEU A 89 8.06 15.68 5.86
C LEU A 89 7.76 15.56 7.35
N SER A 90 8.35 14.55 7.96
CA SER A 90 8.31 14.36 9.40
C SER A 90 9.65 13.83 9.94
N THR A 91 10.06 14.21 11.15
CA THR A 91 11.21 13.54 11.79
C THR A 91 10.74 12.32 12.58
N ASP A 92 9.84 12.53 13.54
CA ASP A 92 9.37 11.52 14.49
C ASP A 92 7.89 11.17 14.34
N GLY A 93 7.12 12.05 13.70
CA GLY A 93 5.69 11.86 13.47
C GLY A 93 5.38 10.87 12.33
N ARG A 94 4.23 10.19 12.44
CA ARG A 94 3.66 9.39 11.35
C ARG A 94 3.08 10.28 10.26
N ILE A 95 3.23 9.87 9.01
CA ILE A 95 2.53 10.47 7.86
C ILE A 95 1.39 9.52 7.47
N ASP A 96 0.16 10.02 7.44
CA ASP A 96 -1.03 9.29 6.98
C ASP A 96 -1.83 10.17 6.02
N ALA A 97 -1.70 9.91 4.71
CA ALA A 97 -2.23 10.79 3.69
C ALA A 97 -3.08 10.06 2.64
N ASP A 98 -4.22 10.66 2.32
CA ASP A 98 -5.01 10.32 1.14
C ASP A 98 -4.75 11.38 0.05
N VAL A 99 -4.38 10.95 -1.15
CA VAL A 99 -3.93 11.87 -2.21
C VAL A 99 -4.65 11.59 -3.52
N TRP A 100 -5.13 12.67 -4.13
CA TRP A 100 -5.67 12.74 -5.49
C TRP A 100 -4.86 13.75 -6.29
N LEU A 101 -4.52 13.41 -7.53
CA LEU A 101 -3.86 14.31 -8.46
C LEU A 101 -4.80 14.59 -9.63
N LEU A 102 -5.07 15.87 -9.88
CA LEU A 102 -6.00 16.29 -10.93
C LEU A 102 -5.32 16.34 -12.28
N ASP A 103 -6.08 15.92 -13.29
CA ASP A 103 -5.60 15.78 -14.67
C ASP A 103 -5.72 17.09 -15.49
N ARG A 104 -5.10 18.14 -14.96
CA ARG A 104 -5.20 19.53 -15.45
C ARG A 104 -3.83 20.08 -15.90
N SER A 105 -2.99 19.25 -16.50
CA SER A 105 -1.79 19.74 -17.18
C SER A 105 -2.18 20.85 -18.17
N SER A 106 -1.58 22.03 -18.01
CA SER A 106 -1.88 23.24 -18.77
C SER A 106 -1.36 23.21 -20.22
N GLU A 107 -0.57 22.20 -20.58
CA GLU A 107 0.13 22.13 -21.87
C GLU A 107 -0.15 20.79 -22.58
N PRO A 108 -1.32 20.64 -23.23
CA PRO A 108 -1.69 19.42 -23.95
C PRO A 108 -0.76 19.11 -25.16
N ASP A 109 0.04 20.07 -25.61
CA ASP A 109 0.91 19.96 -26.80
C ASP A 109 2.41 19.77 -26.48
N SER A 110 2.77 19.66 -25.21
CA SER A 110 4.16 19.40 -24.84
C SER A 110 4.50 17.93 -25.11
N LYS A 111 5.40 17.67 -26.09
CA LYS A 111 5.87 16.31 -26.45
C LYS A 111 6.38 15.48 -25.26
N HIS A 112 6.80 16.17 -24.20
CA HIS A 112 7.22 15.58 -22.93
C HIS A 112 6.51 16.33 -21.79
N PRO A 113 5.33 15.86 -21.35
CA PRO A 113 4.66 16.46 -20.20
C PRO A 113 5.57 16.37 -18.99
N THR A 114 5.72 17.50 -18.28
CA THR A 114 6.53 17.54 -17.05
C THR A 114 5.88 16.65 -15.99
N PRO A 115 6.64 15.72 -15.37
CA PRO A 115 6.08 14.83 -14.36
C PRO A 115 5.70 15.60 -13.10
N ASN A 116 4.54 15.25 -12.52
CA ASN A 116 4.11 15.73 -11.21
C ASN A 116 4.95 15.06 -10.13
N ARG A 117 5.43 15.81 -9.14
CA ARG A 117 6.33 15.29 -8.11
C ARG A 117 5.67 15.31 -6.73
N LEU A 118 5.58 14.14 -6.09
CA LEU A 118 5.03 13.96 -4.75
C LEU A 118 6.08 13.34 -3.83
N VAL A 119 6.30 13.91 -2.64
CA VAL A 119 7.35 13.48 -1.71
C VAL A 119 6.77 13.26 -0.32
N PHE A 120 7.00 12.10 0.25
CA PHE A 120 6.55 11.69 1.59
C PHE A 120 7.71 11.07 2.34
N GLN A 121 8.24 11.74 3.36
CA GLN A 121 9.43 11.25 4.07
C GLN A 121 9.29 11.39 5.57
N SER A 122 9.64 10.33 6.29
CA SER A 122 9.69 10.33 7.76
C SER A 122 10.91 9.61 8.29
N THR A 123 11.70 10.21 9.19
CA THR A 123 12.90 9.53 9.72
C THR A 123 12.54 8.34 10.62
N HIS A 124 11.75 8.56 11.66
CA HIS A 124 11.40 7.55 12.66
C HIS A 124 9.94 7.10 12.59
N GLY A 125 9.03 7.97 12.15
CA GLY A 125 7.61 7.65 12.02
C GLY A 125 7.28 6.83 10.78
N ALA A 126 6.20 6.06 10.83
CA ALA A 126 5.68 5.33 9.67
C ALA A 126 5.13 6.28 8.60
N VAL A 127 5.11 5.82 7.35
CA VAL A 127 4.57 6.55 6.20
C VAL A 127 3.51 5.68 5.53
N ASP A 128 2.25 6.06 5.67
CA ASP A 128 1.10 5.36 5.10
C ASP A 128 0.40 6.28 4.09
N ILE A 129 0.55 5.97 2.79
CA ILE A 129 0.00 6.80 1.71
C ILE A 129 -1.03 6.00 0.91
N ARG A 130 -2.16 6.64 0.64
CA ARG A 130 -3.27 6.12 -0.16
C ARG A 130 -3.46 7.00 -1.37
N LEU A 131 -3.04 6.49 -2.52
CA LEU A 131 -3.15 7.15 -3.81
C LEU A 131 -4.46 6.68 -4.46
N HIS A 132 -5.34 7.62 -4.78
CA HIS A 132 -6.68 7.32 -5.31
C HIS A 132 -6.77 7.51 -6.82
N ASP A 133 -6.29 8.65 -7.31
CA ASP A 133 -6.24 9.01 -8.72
C ASP A 133 -4.94 9.78 -8.97
N LEU A 134 -4.20 9.41 -10.01
CA LEU A 134 -2.90 10.01 -10.34
C LEU A 134 -2.95 10.86 -11.62
N GLY A 135 -4.12 11.04 -12.21
CA GLY A 135 -4.25 11.66 -13.53
C GLY A 135 -3.66 10.80 -14.65
N TYR A 136 -4.05 11.06 -15.91
CA TYR A 136 -3.58 10.28 -17.05
C TYR A 136 -2.73 11.09 -18.03
N LYS A 137 -2.84 12.42 -18.06
CA LYS A 137 -2.14 13.25 -19.06
C LYS A 137 -0.68 13.48 -18.71
N ALA A 138 -0.34 13.51 -17.43
CA ALA A 138 1.02 13.81 -16.96
C ALA A 138 1.54 12.67 -16.08
N PRO A 139 2.75 12.15 -16.34
CA PRO A 139 3.41 11.21 -15.46
C PRO A 139 3.51 11.74 -14.02
N CYS A 140 3.59 10.83 -13.05
CA CYS A 140 3.81 11.20 -11.66
C CYS A 140 5.03 10.46 -11.08
N ASN A 141 5.94 11.23 -10.49
CA ASN A 141 7.12 10.75 -9.80
C ASN A 141 6.89 10.88 -8.29
N ILE A 142 6.80 9.73 -7.62
CA ILE A 142 6.43 9.66 -6.20
C ILE A 142 7.60 9.10 -5.41
N THR A 143 8.03 9.83 -4.40
CA THR A 143 9.07 9.36 -3.47
C THR A 143 8.44 9.13 -2.10
N VAL A 144 8.54 7.91 -1.59
CA VAL A 144 8.05 7.53 -0.26
C VAL A 144 9.21 6.94 0.53
N GLY A 145 9.48 7.46 1.73
CA GLY A 145 10.66 7.04 2.48
C GLY A 145 10.48 7.02 3.99
N SER A 146 10.98 5.97 4.65
CA SER A 146 11.24 6.03 6.08
C SER A 146 12.46 5.26 6.55
N THR A 147 13.31 5.90 7.37
CA THR A 147 14.55 5.27 7.87
C THR A 147 14.24 4.12 8.84
N TYR A 148 13.44 4.38 9.87
CA TYR A 148 13.12 3.38 10.91
C TYR A 148 11.64 2.97 10.93
N GLY A 149 10.76 3.76 10.32
CA GLY A 149 9.34 3.49 10.26
C GLY A 149 8.96 2.51 9.16
N ALA A 150 7.79 1.88 9.31
CA ALA A 150 7.19 1.10 8.23
C ALA A 150 6.69 2.04 7.12
N THR A 151 6.74 1.57 5.88
CA THR A 151 6.25 2.31 4.71
C THR A 151 5.16 1.51 4.01
N THR A 152 3.94 2.03 3.99
CA THR A 152 2.80 1.44 3.30
C THR A 152 2.36 2.35 2.17
N VAL A 153 2.27 1.82 0.96
CA VAL A 153 1.77 2.54 -0.20
C VAL A 153 0.60 1.76 -0.80
N GLN A 154 -0.57 2.38 -0.82
CA GLN A 154 -1.74 1.88 -1.55
C GLN A 154 -1.84 2.62 -2.88
N LEU A 155 -1.76 1.87 -3.98
CA LEU A 155 -1.82 2.37 -5.35
C LEU A 155 -3.25 2.29 -5.91
N PRO A 156 -3.63 3.19 -6.83
CA PRO A 156 -4.84 3.04 -7.63
C PRO A 156 -4.81 1.75 -8.42
N ARG A 157 -5.97 1.15 -8.67
CA ARG A 157 -6.06 -0.13 -9.40
C ARG A 157 -5.57 0.00 -10.84
N ASP A 158 -5.67 1.18 -11.42
CA ASP A 158 -5.29 1.54 -12.78
C ASP A 158 -3.87 2.11 -12.89
N TYR A 159 -3.09 2.11 -11.80
CA TYR A 159 -1.68 2.51 -11.86
C TYR A 159 -0.90 1.62 -12.82
N VAL A 160 -0.16 2.26 -13.72
CA VAL A 160 0.81 1.64 -14.63
C VAL A 160 2.11 2.40 -14.50
N GLY A 161 3.20 1.68 -14.21
CA GLY A 161 4.51 2.31 -14.10
C GLY A 161 5.53 1.55 -13.28
N LYS A 162 6.70 2.16 -13.16
CA LYS A 162 7.83 1.62 -12.38
C LYS A 162 7.56 1.70 -10.89
N VAL A 163 8.01 0.70 -10.15
CA VAL A 163 8.04 0.69 -8.70
C VAL A 163 9.43 0.22 -8.28
N ASN A 164 10.24 1.14 -7.76
CA ASN A 164 11.55 0.82 -7.20
C ASN A 164 11.43 0.75 -5.68
N ILE A 165 11.96 -0.31 -5.08
CA ILE A 165 11.90 -0.54 -3.65
C ILE A 165 13.33 -0.72 -3.15
N HIS A 166 13.77 0.15 -2.25
CA HIS A 166 15.09 0.12 -1.64
C HIS A 166 14.96 -0.19 -0.14
N TYR A 167 15.67 -1.21 0.32
CA TYR A 167 15.74 -1.58 1.72
C TYR A 167 17.13 -2.12 2.10
N LYS A 168 17.54 -1.90 3.36
CA LYS A 168 18.88 -2.31 3.83
C LYS A 168 18.83 -3.45 4.84
N HIS A 169 18.12 -3.21 5.93
CA HIS A 169 17.91 -4.12 7.05
C HIS A 169 16.43 -4.44 7.27
N GLY A 170 15.56 -3.86 6.44
CA GLY A 170 14.12 -4.05 6.46
C GLY A 170 13.66 -5.31 5.72
N SER A 171 12.35 -5.40 5.54
CA SER A 171 11.72 -6.47 4.75
C SER A 171 10.64 -5.90 3.86
N VAL A 172 10.39 -6.54 2.73
CA VAL A 172 9.30 -6.19 1.82
C VAL A 172 8.23 -7.26 1.92
N ALA A 173 6.99 -6.86 2.15
CA ALA A 173 5.84 -7.75 2.13
C ALA A 173 5.70 -8.45 0.76
N PRO A 174 4.99 -9.60 0.69
CA PRO A 174 4.66 -10.20 -0.60
C PRO A 174 4.01 -9.16 -1.52
N LEU A 175 4.52 -9.06 -2.75
CA LEU A 175 3.98 -8.14 -3.75
C LEU A 175 2.72 -8.73 -4.36
N SER A 176 1.79 -7.86 -4.76
CA SER A 176 0.59 -8.27 -5.49
C SER A 176 0.99 -8.97 -6.80
N PRO A 177 0.24 -10.00 -7.26
CA PRO A 177 0.48 -10.67 -8.55
C PRO A 177 0.47 -9.74 -9.77
N ARG A 178 -0.04 -8.52 -9.61
CA ARG A 178 -0.07 -7.46 -10.64
C ARG A 178 1.28 -6.77 -10.84
N VAL A 179 2.22 -7.00 -9.93
CA VAL A 179 3.55 -6.40 -9.94
C VAL A 179 4.52 -7.41 -10.55
N ALA A 180 5.07 -7.08 -11.71
CA ALA A 180 6.15 -7.83 -12.32
C ALA A 180 7.48 -7.42 -11.68
N MET A 181 8.19 -8.37 -11.06
CA MET A 181 9.53 -8.13 -10.53
C MET A 181 10.57 -8.33 -11.64
N LEU A 182 11.37 -7.30 -11.89
CA LEU A 182 12.39 -7.27 -12.94
C LEU A 182 13.79 -7.58 -12.40
N SER A 183 14.11 -7.10 -11.21
CA SER A 183 15.35 -7.41 -10.51
C SER A 183 15.16 -7.36 -8.99
N ASP A 184 15.91 -8.18 -8.27
CA ASP A 184 16.06 -8.13 -6.81
C ASP A 184 17.54 -8.36 -6.49
N VAL A 185 18.28 -7.28 -6.20
CA VAL A 185 19.73 -7.32 -5.99
C VAL A 185 20.10 -6.38 -4.86
N ASN A 186 20.84 -6.85 -3.87
CA ASN A 186 21.42 -6.04 -2.78
C ASN A 186 20.42 -5.14 -2.04
N GLY A 187 19.18 -5.62 -1.83
CA GLY A 187 18.15 -4.84 -1.15
C GLY A 187 17.50 -3.78 -2.05
N GLU A 188 17.71 -3.85 -3.37
CA GLU A 188 17.01 -3.06 -4.36
C GLU A 188 16.15 -3.98 -5.23
N ARG A 189 14.84 -3.74 -5.22
CA ARG A 189 13.88 -4.39 -6.12
C ARG A 189 13.39 -3.40 -7.14
N LYS A 190 13.55 -3.76 -8.42
CA LYS A 190 12.94 -3.03 -9.53
C LYS A 190 11.74 -3.82 -9.98
N CYS A 191 10.59 -3.16 -9.96
CA CYS A 191 9.32 -3.74 -10.32
C CYS A 191 8.61 -2.86 -11.33
N PHE A 192 7.64 -3.45 -12.01
CA PHE A 192 6.77 -2.77 -12.94
C PHE A 192 5.33 -3.21 -12.73
N VAL A 193 4.39 -2.27 -12.81
CA VAL A 193 2.96 -2.54 -12.76
C VAL A 193 2.39 -2.28 -14.14
N GLY A 194 1.75 -3.28 -14.73
CA GLY A 194 1.18 -3.21 -16.08
C GLY A 194 1.88 -4.13 -17.08
N ASP A 195 1.66 -3.88 -18.37
CA ASP A 195 2.26 -4.66 -19.45
C ASP A 195 3.73 -4.26 -19.67
N LEU A 196 4.65 -5.22 -19.57
CA LEU A 196 6.07 -4.98 -19.77
C LEU A 196 6.41 -4.54 -21.19
N HIS A 197 5.60 -4.86 -22.20
CA HIS A 197 5.81 -4.40 -23.58
C HIS A 197 5.62 -2.88 -23.72
N SER A 198 4.99 -2.23 -22.74
CA SER A 198 4.86 -0.76 -22.68
C SER A 198 6.16 -0.06 -22.26
N ILE A 199 7.13 -0.81 -21.73
CA ILE A 199 8.49 -0.32 -21.48
C ILE A 199 9.20 -0.34 -22.84
N GLY A 200 9.07 0.74 -23.62
CA GLY A 200 9.72 0.86 -24.92
C GLY A 200 11.25 0.68 -24.86
N GLU A 201 11.91 0.61 -26.02
CA GLU A 201 13.37 0.41 -26.11
C GLU A 201 14.15 1.54 -25.42
N ASP A 202 13.64 2.77 -25.48
CA ASP A 202 14.22 3.96 -24.81
C ASP A 202 13.98 3.98 -23.29
N GLY A 203 13.30 2.95 -22.76
CA GLY A 203 12.90 2.85 -21.37
C GLY A 203 11.55 3.48 -21.07
N TRP A 204 11.12 3.33 -19.82
CA TRP A 204 9.83 3.85 -19.34
C TRP A 204 9.92 5.35 -19.00
N THR A 205 9.01 6.14 -19.59
CA THR A 205 8.86 7.60 -19.43
C THR A 205 7.60 8.02 -18.67
N GLY A 206 6.76 7.05 -18.27
CA GLY A 206 5.55 7.30 -17.50
C GLY A 206 5.81 7.40 -15.99
N SER A 207 4.76 7.20 -15.20
CA SER A 207 4.81 7.35 -13.74
C SER A 207 5.80 6.39 -13.06
N SER A 208 6.46 6.86 -12.01
CA SER A 208 7.39 6.07 -11.21
C SER A 208 7.17 6.30 -9.72
N ILE A 209 7.42 5.24 -8.95
CA ILE A 209 7.35 5.28 -7.48
C ILE A 209 8.64 4.72 -6.92
N ASP A 210 9.31 5.50 -6.09
CA ASP A 210 10.52 5.14 -5.38
C ASP A 210 10.21 5.02 -3.89
N ILE A 211 10.30 3.80 -3.35
CA ILE A 211 9.96 3.47 -1.97
C ILE A 211 11.23 3.07 -1.24
N THR A 212 11.59 3.79 -0.18
CA THR A 212 12.82 3.53 0.58
C THR A 212 12.51 3.23 2.04
N SER A 213 13.04 2.14 2.58
CA SER A 213 13.07 1.93 4.02
C SER A 213 14.31 1.23 4.53
N GLN A 214 15.05 1.83 5.46
CA GLN A 214 16.32 1.23 5.91
C GLN A 214 16.08 0.07 6.88
N HIS A 215 15.23 0.24 7.89
CA HIS A 215 14.99 -0.75 8.94
C HIS A 215 13.52 -1.20 9.03
N GLY A 216 12.63 -0.55 8.29
CA GLY A 216 11.20 -0.79 8.36
C GLY A 216 10.71 -1.91 7.45
N LYS A 217 9.42 -2.21 7.61
CA LYS A 217 8.69 -3.07 6.67
C LYS A 217 8.11 -2.21 5.56
N ILE A 218 8.29 -2.63 4.31
CA ILE A 218 7.68 -2.02 3.14
C ILE A 218 6.47 -2.86 2.71
N LYS A 219 5.33 -2.22 2.45
CA LYS A 219 4.13 -2.86 1.92
C LYS A 219 3.57 -2.05 0.76
N VAL A 220 3.34 -2.71 -0.37
CA VAL A 220 2.66 -2.14 -1.54
C VAL A 220 1.37 -2.90 -1.77
N THR A 221 0.25 -2.20 -1.82
CA THR A 221 -1.09 -2.77 -2.05
C THR A 221 -1.83 -2.01 -3.13
N PHE A 222 -2.90 -2.58 -3.70
CA PHE A 222 -3.79 -1.86 -4.60
C PHE A 222 -5.14 -1.55 -3.93
N ALA A 223 -5.78 -0.49 -4.36
CA ALA A 223 -7.14 -0.16 -3.94
C ALA A 223 -8.11 -1.30 -4.33
N GLY A 224 -8.90 -1.75 -3.35
CA GLY A 224 -9.87 -2.83 -3.52
C GLY A 224 -9.30 -4.24 -3.37
N ASP A 225 -7.98 -4.42 -3.21
CA ASP A 225 -7.44 -5.72 -2.83
C ASP A 225 -7.97 -6.09 -1.42
N PRO A 226 -8.41 -7.34 -1.19
CA PRO A 226 -8.83 -7.76 0.13
C PRO A 226 -7.66 -7.54 1.08
N ALA A 227 -7.86 -6.75 2.12
CA ALA A 227 -6.87 -6.60 3.16
C ALA A 227 -6.50 -8.01 3.62
N GLU A 228 -5.24 -8.42 3.43
CA GLU A 228 -4.74 -9.68 3.98
C GLU A 228 -5.20 -9.73 5.43
N THR A 229 -6.17 -10.59 5.71
CA THR A 229 -6.74 -10.75 7.03
C THR A 229 -5.57 -11.16 7.89
N LYS A 230 -5.03 -10.22 8.67
CA LYS A 230 -4.01 -10.54 9.65
C LYS A 230 -4.70 -11.52 10.60
N ASN A 231 -4.44 -12.80 10.43
CA ASN A 231 -4.63 -13.77 11.50
C ASN A 231 -3.60 -13.39 12.57
N THR A 232 -3.88 -12.32 13.33
CA THR A 232 -3.21 -12.07 14.60
C THR A 232 -3.76 -13.11 15.57
N SER A 233 -3.23 -14.33 15.49
CA SER A 233 -3.25 -15.25 16.61
C SER A 233 -2.30 -14.70 17.68
N SER A 234 -2.68 -13.58 18.28
CA SER A 234 -2.19 -13.14 19.58
C SER A 234 -3.31 -13.42 20.58
N SER A 235 -3.67 -14.70 20.73
CA SER A 235 -4.41 -15.18 21.90
C SER A 235 -3.42 -15.34 23.05
N GLY A 236 -2.99 -14.21 23.62
CA GLY A 236 -2.71 -14.17 25.06
C GLY A 236 -4.06 -14.31 25.74
N GLY A 237 -4.31 -15.45 26.37
CA GLY A 237 -5.60 -15.78 26.97
C GLY A 237 -5.94 -14.90 28.18
N VAL A 238 -7.22 -14.83 28.54
CA VAL A 238 -7.75 -14.96 29.91
C VAL A 238 -9.27 -15.28 29.85
N TRP A 239 -9.63 -16.51 30.28
CA TRP A 239 -10.82 -16.99 31.02
C TRP A 239 -12.27 -16.58 30.64
N SER A 240 -13.12 -17.59 30.37
CA SER A 240 -14.47 -17.80 30.96
C SER A 240 -15.24 -18.91 30.21
N TRP A 241 -15.31 -20.13 30.79
CA TRP A 241 -16.52 -20.79 31.33
C TRP A 241 -17.32 -21.64 30.31
N LEU A 242 -17.32 -22.96 30.53
CA LEU A 242 -18.43 -23.93 30.40
C LEU A 242 -17.86 -25.30 30.80
N SER A 243 -18.01 -25.67 32.08
CA SER A 243 -18.99 -26.65 32.56
C SER A 243 -18.61 -28.10 32.30
N GLY A 244 -18.01 -28.73 33.30
CA GLY A 244 -17.78 -30.18 33.37
C GLY A 244 -17.85 -30.65 34.82
N SER A 245 -19.04 -31.03 35.25
CA SER A 245 -19.39 -31.53 36.59
C SER A 245 -18.77 -32.91 36.88
N ARG A 246 -18.16 -33.12 38.07
CA ARG A 246 -18.26 -34.36 38.89
C ARG A 246 -17.45 -34.28 40.23
N PRO A 247 -17.67 -35.19 41.21
CA PRO A 247 -18.33 -34.94 42.52
C PRO A 247 -17.35 -35.01 43.73
N PRO A 248 -17.82 -34.89 45.00
CA PRO A 248 -16.97 -34.64 46.16
C PRO A 248 -16.62 -35.86 47.05
N ALA A 249 -15.62 -35.63 47.93
CA ALA A 249 -15.28 -36.29 49.21
C ALA A 249 -14.40 -37.57 49.17
N PRO A 250 -13.63 -37.93 50.23
CA PRO A 250 -13.73 -37.46 51.62
C PRO A 250 -12.42 -37.09 52.36
N SER A 251 -12.64 -36.57 53.56
CA SER A 251 -11.78 -36.10 54.65
C SER A 251 -10.79 -37.10 55.26
N SER A 252 -9.66 -36.61 55.77
CA SER A 252 -9.08 -37.09 57.03
C SER A 252 -8.26 -35.99 57.73
N ALA A 253 -8.61 -35.78 59.00
CA ALA A 253 -8.00 -34.84 59.94
C ALA A 253 -6.66 -35.35 60.51
N SER A 254 -5.80 -34.45 60.98
CA SER A 254 -5.07 -34.64 62.25
C SER A 254 -4.36 -33.36 62.74
N SER A 255 -4.87 -32.83 63.85
CA SER A 255 -4.19 -32.32 65.05
C SER A 255 -2.94 -31.41 64.97
N THR A 256 -3.11 -30.21 65.54
CA THR A 256 -2.14 -29.29 66.18
C THR A 256 -1.37 -29.96 67.35
N PRO A 257 -0.22 -29.41 67.83
CA PRO A 257 -0.25 -28.34 68.84
C PRO A 257 0.87 -27.28 68.76
N THR A 258 0.50 -26.05 69.14
CA THR A 258 1.13 -25.17 70.15
C THR A 258 2.66 -25.13 70.28
N THR A 259 3.26 -23.93 70.18
CA THR A 259 4.08 -23.33 71.26
C THR A 259 4.26 -21.82 71.04
N ALA A 260 4.05 -21.10 72.13
CA ALA A 260 4.14 -19.66 72.30
C ALA A 260 5.57 -19.12 72.37
N GLY A 261 5.73 -17.81 72.22
CA GLY A 261 6.58 -17.07 73.14
C GLY A 261 7.58 -16.08 72.55
N THR A 262 7.35 -14.82 72.94
CA THR A 262 8.37 -13.94 73.55
C THR A 262 8.94 -12.82 72.67
N SER A 263 8.32 -11.66 72.88
CA SER A 263 8.85 -10.29 72.87
C SER A 263 10.26 -10.16 73.45
N VAL A 264 11.06 -9.19 72.97
CA VAL A 264 11.62 -8.08 73.78
C VAL A 264 12.61 -7.24 72.94
N ARG A 265 12.33 -5.93 72.95
CA ARG A 265 13.17 -4.73 72.73
C ARG A 265 13.90 -4.51 71.41
#